data_AF-A0A8D8H4X6-F1
#
_entry.id   AF-A0A8D8H4X6-F1
#
_cell.length_a   1.000
_cell.length_b   1.000
_cell.length_c   1.000
_cell.angle_alpha   90.00
_cell.angle_beta   90.00
_cell.angle_gamma   90.00
#
_symmetry.space_group_name_H-M   'P 1'
#
loop_
_entity.id
_entity.type
_entity.pdbx_description
1 polymer ?
#
loop_
_entity_poly.entity_id
_entity_poly.type
_entity_poly.pdbx_seq_one_letter_code
_entity_poly.pdbx_strand_id
1 'polypeptide(L)'
;MTLNLGNWLGMSGVPCVLMYKQIPTSMLTLFDVDPILSNRLTALSLWTIMQTMGVDAISERIFMAFDSCRQMHEMLSKIEGVKIWSKSPRQEAGKSFRALLNSPINYCILFESAIPVV
;
A
#
# COMPACT_ATOMS: atom_id res chain seq x y z
N MET A 1 -9.27 -0.42 -6.81
CA MET A 1 -7.82 -0.30 -6.55
C MET A 1 -7.22 -1.70 -6.50
N THR A 2 -6.15 -1.94 -7.25
CA THR A 2 -5.44 -3.23 -7.23
C THR A 2 -4.24 -3.11 -6.28
N LEU A 3 -4.12 -4.04 -5.35
CA LEU A 3 -3.06 -4.05 -4.33
C LEU A 3 -2.25 -5.33 -4.43
N ASN A 4 -1.00 -5.21 -4.85
CA ASN A 4 -0.03 -6.31 -4.84
C ASN A 4 0.82 -6.21 -3.56
N LEU A 5 0.43 -6.98 -2.55
CA LEU A 5 1.09 -7.00 -1.25
C LEU A 5 2.41 -7.80 -1.25
N GLY A 6 2.58 -8.75 -2.18
CA GLY A 6 3.79 -9.56 -2.28
C GLY A 6 5.04 -8.71 -2.49
N ASN A 7 4.98 -7.73 -3.39
CA ASN A 7 6.11 -6.87 -3.73
C ASN A 7 6.53 -5.94 -2.56
N TRP A 8 5.57 -5.41 -1.81
CA TRP A 8 5.83 -4.47 -0.72
C TRP A 8 6.19 -5.17 0.59
N LEU A 9 5.59 -6.33 0.86
CA LEU A 9 5.85 -7.07 2.10
C LEU A 9 7.01 -8.06 1.97
N GLY A 10 7.52 -8.30 0.75
CA GLY A 10 8.63 -9.22 0.48
C GLY A 10 8.26 -10.69 0.66
N MET A 11 6.97 -11.02 0.47
CA MET A 11 6.41 -12.34 0.78
C MET A 11 6.02 -13.07 -0.50
N SER A 12 6.45 -14.33 -0.63
CA SER A 12 6.04 -15.21 -1.72
C SER A 12 4.66 -15.82 -1.43
N GLY A 13 3.84 -16.03 -2.46
CA GLY A 13 2.55 -16.71 -2.35
C GLY A 13 1.40 -15.85 -1.78
N VAL A 14 1.57 -14.53 -1.70
CA VAL A 14 0.48 -13.60 -1.33
C VAL A 14 -0.33 -13.24 -2.57
N PRO A 15 -1.67 -13.37 -2.55
CA PRO A 15 -2.49 -13.01 -3.69
C PRO A 15 -2.47 -11.50 -3.97
N CYS A 16 -2.61 -11.13 -5.23
CA CYS A 16 -2.97 -9.76 -5.63
C CYS A 16 -4.45 -9.54 -5.32
N VAL A 17 -4.77 -8.45 -4.61
CA VAL A 17 -6.14 -8.17 -4.14
C VAL A 17 -6.75 -7.02 -4.93
N LEU A 18 -7.99 -7.19 -5.37
CA LEU A 18 -8.78 -6.12 -5.97
C LEU A 18 -9.77 -5.56 -4.94
N MET A 19 -9.66 -4.27 -4.65
CA MET A 19 -10.57 -3.55 -3.75
C MET A 19 -11.55 -2.70 -4.56
N TYR A 20 -12.84 -2.82 -4.24
CA TYR A 20 -13.90 -1.99 -4.81
C TYR A 20 -14.53 -1.10 -3.74
N LYS A 21 -14.93 0.11 -4.13
CA LYS A 21 -15.79 0.95 -3.29
C LYS A 21 -17.20 0.38 -3.43
N GLN A 22 -17.79 -0.09 -2.35
CA GLN A 22 -19.16 -0.56 -2.38
C GLN A 22 -20.10 0.63 -2.64
N ILE A 23 -20.58 0.73 -3.87
CA ILE A 23 -21.66 1.65 -4.23
C ILE A 23 -22.95 0.91 -3.87
N PRO A 24 -23.91 1.54 -3.17
CA PRO A 24 -25.20 0.94 -2.84
C PRO A 24 -26.04 0.76 -4.12
N THR A 25 -25.68 -0.22 -4.92
CA THR A 25 -26.46 -0.74 -6.04
C THR A 25 -26.71 -2.20 -5.72
N SER A 26 -27.99 -2.55 -5.57
CA SER A 26 -28.47 -3.88 -5.15
C SER A 26 -28.27 -4.99 -6.19
N MET A 27 -27.28 -4.88 -7.06
CA MET A 27 -26.93 -5.94 -8.01
C MET A 27 -25.79 -6.76 -7.42
N LEU A 28 -26.08 -8.02 -7.11
CA LEU A 28 -25.09 -9.05 -6.82
C LEU A 28 -24.02 -8.98 -7.91
N THR A 29 -22.78 -8.77 -7.50
CA THR A 29 -21.68 -8.72 -8.47
C THR A 29 -21.40 -10.14 -8.96
N LEU A 30 -20.88 -10.30 -10.18
CA LEU A 30 -20.51 -11.61 -10.73
C LEU A 30 -19.55 -12.39 -9.80
N PHE A 31 -18.86 -11.68 -8.91
CA PHE A 31 -17.94 -12.21 -7.90
C PHE A 31 -18.63 -12.80 -6.65
N ASP A 32 -19.90 -12.45 -6.37
CA ASP A 32 -20.65 -13.00 -5.22
C ASP A 32 -21.08 -14.46 -5.45
N VAL A 33 -21.11 -14.91 -6.71
CA VAL A 33 -21.71 -16.19 -7.10
C VAL A 33 -20.67 -17.20 -7.60
N ASP A 34 -19.36 -16.88 -7.58
CA ASP A 34 -18.35 -17.72 -8.20
C ASP A 34 -17.78 -18.80 -7.23
N PRO A 35 -18.16 -20.09 -7.37
CA PRO A 35 -17.72 -21.17 -6.48
C PRO A 35 -16.25 -21.54 -6.67
N ILE A 36 -15.61 -21.08 -7.74
CA ILE A 36 -14.19 -21.38 -8.04
C ILE A 36 -13.26 -20.46 -7.25
N LEU A 37 -13.68 -19.21 -7.04
CA LEU A 37 -12.96 -18.20 -6.24
C LEU A 37 -13.17 -18.44 -4.73
N SER A 38 -14.35 -18.90 -4.30
CA SER A 38 -14.64 -19.15 -2.88
C SER A 38 -13.80 -20.28 -2.25
N ASN A 39 -13.31 -21.23 -3.06
CA ASN A 39 -12.60 -22.42 -2.61
C ASN A 39 -11.08 -22.25 -2.48
N ARG A 40 -10.50 -21.11 -2.86
CA ARG A 40 -9.05 -20.88 -2.71
C ARG A 40 -8.75 -20.23 -1.37
N LEU A 41 -8.08 -20.98 -0.49
CA LEU A 41 -7.61 -20.55 0.84
C LEU A 41 -6.48 -19.50 0.78
N THR A 42 -6.37 -18.71 -0.29
CA THR A 42 -5.35 -17.66 -0.47
C THR A 42 -5.51 -16.52 0.53
N ALA A 43 -6.70 -16.39 1.13
CA ALA A 43 -6.94 -15.48 2.24
C ALA A 43 -6.18 -15.87 3.50
N LEU A 44 -5.89 -17.16 3.75
CA LEU A 44 -5.23 -17.60 4.99
C LEU A 44 -3.76 -17.18 5.03
N SER A 45 -3.03 -17.30 3.92
CA SER A 45 -1.64 -16.85 3.85
C SER A 45 -1.56 -15.35 4.05
N LEU A 46 -2.42 -14.59 3.37
CA LEU A 46 -2.53 -13.14 3.53
C LEU A 46 -2.88 -12.77 4.97
N TRP A 47 -3.90 -13.39 5.55
CA TRP A 47 -4.33 -13.14 6.93
C TRP A 47 -3.21 -13.41 7.92
N THR A 48 -2.55 -14.57 7.82
CA THR A 48 -1.43 -14.94 8.71
C THR A 48 -0.31 -13.92 8.61
N ILE A 49 0.04 -13.49 7.40
CA ILE A 49 1.09 -12.47 7.19
C ILE A 49 0.68 -11.15 7.84
N MET A 50 -0.56 -10.69 7.62
CA MET A 50 -1.05 -9.47 8.25
C MET A 50 -1.03 -9.55 9.78
N GLN A 51 -1.40 -10.70 10.36
CA GLN A 51 -1.32 -10.92 11.80
C GLN A 51 0.13 -10.91 12.31
N THR A 52 1.05 -11.58 11.62
CA THR A 52 2.46 -11.68 12.04
C THR A 52 3.21 -10.35 11.93
N MET A 53 2.93 -9.55 10.90
CA MET A 53 3.59 -8.25 10.73
C MET A 53 2.96 -7.19 11.63
N GLY A 54 1.63 -7.19 11.77
CA GLY A 54 0.92 -6.12 12.46
C GLY A 54 0.96 -4.79 11.69
N VAL A 55 0.05 -3.89 12.05
CA VAL A 55 -0.07 -2.58 11.38
C VAL A 55 1.17 -1.72 11.60
N ASP A 56 1.73 -1.72 12.80
CA ASP A 56 2.85 -0.86 13.17
C ASP A 56 4.10 -1.23 12.39
N ALA A 57 4.43 -2.52 12.29
CA ALA A 57 5.65 -2.94 11.57
C ALA A 57 5.52 -2.74 10.05
N ILE A 58 4.33 -2.92 9.48
CA ILE A 58 4.09 -2.60 8.06
C ILE A 58 4.30 -1.11 7.83
N SER A 59 3.71 -0.27 8.69
CA SER A 59 3.84 1.19 8.57
C SER A 59 5.30 1.63 8.68
N GLU A 60 6.04 1.09 9.65
CA GLU A 60 7.43 1.48 9.89
C GLU A 60 8.34 1.03 8.75
N ARG A 61 8.13 -0.17 8.18
CA ARG A 61 8.87 -0.60 6.98
C ARG A 61 8.67 0.35 5.80
N ILE A 62 7.45 0.82 5.59
CA ILE A 62 7.15 1.80 4.54
C ILE A 62 7.90 3.12 4.82
N PHE A 63 7.85 3.62 6.06
CA PHE A 63 8.59 4.83 6.44
C PHE A 63 10.11 4.68 6.27
N MET A 64 10.68 3.56 6.70
CA MET A 64 12.10 3.28 6.54
C MET A 64 12.51 3.20 5.06
N ALA A 65 11.68 2.63 4.19
CA ALA A 65 11.92 2.60 2.75
C ALA A 65 11.95 4.02 2.16
N PHE A 66 11.00 4.88 2.54
CA PHE A 66 10.99 6.28 2.11
C PHE A 66 12.17 7.08 2.66
N ASP A 67 12.57 6.85 3.90
CA ASP A 67 13.74 7.50 4.49
C ASP A 67 15.04 7.06 3.80
N SER A 68 15.16 5.78 3.45
CA SER A 68 16.28 5.25 2.66
C SER A 68 16.37 5.91 1.27
N CYS A 69 15.23 6.07 0.58
CA CYS A 69 15.16 6.80 -0.69
C CYS A 69 15.59 8.27 -0.53
N ARG A 70 15.21 8.91 0.58
CA ARG A 70 15.62 10.29 0.88
C ARG A 70 17.12 10.39 1.11
N GLN A 71 17.69 9.50 1.92
CA GLN A 71 19.14 9.46 2.18
C GLN A 71 19.91 9.22 0.88
N MET A 72 19.44 8.28 0.04
CA MET A 72 20.02 8.02 -1.28
C MET A 72 19.99 9.27 -2.18
N HIS A 73 18.86 9.97 -2.24
CA HIS A 73 18.76 11.22 -2.98
C HIS A 73 19.74 12.28 -2.46
N GLU A 74 19.88 12.42 -1.15
CA GLU A 74 20.83 13.37 -0.55
C GLU A 74 22.29 13.01 -0.90
N MET A 75 22.66 11.72 -0.81
CA MET A 75 23.99 11.26 -1.20
C MET A 75 24.27 11.53 -2.67
N LEU A 76 23.34 11.16 -3.56
CA LEU A 76 23.48 11.39 -5.00
C LEU A 76 23.57 12.88 -5.35
N SER A 77 22.90 13.75 -4.58
CA SER A 77 22.90 15.20 -4.84
C SER A 77 24.25 15.86 -4.55
N LYS A 78 25.12 15.21 -3.77
CA LYS A 78 26.46 15.69 -3.43
C LYS A 78 27.52 15.25 -4.44
N ILE A 79 27.18 14.35 -5.38
CA ILE A 79 28.12 13.83 -6.38
C ILE A 79 28.10 14.75 -7.61
N GLU A 80 29.24 15.36 -7.91
CA GLU A 80 29.42 16.14 -9.13
C GLU A 80 29.26 15.25 -10.37
N GLY A 81 28.47 15.72 -11.35
CA GLY A 81 28.21 14.99 -12.60
C GLY A 81 26.98 14.07 -12.58
N VAL A 82 26.34 13.85 -11.43
CA VAL A 82 25.08 13.09 -11.34
C VAL A 82 23.90 14.06 -11.37
N LYS A 83 23.01 13.92 -12.37
CA LYS A 83 21.77 14.69 -12.46
C LYS A 83 20.58 13.86 -11.98
N ILE A 84 19.96 14.27 -10.89
CA ILE A 84 18.76 13.62 -10.34
C ILE A 84 17.52 14.20 -11.04
N TRP A 85 16.71 13.33 -11.64
CA TRP A 85 15.43 13.70 -12.29
C TRP A 85 14.21 13.59 -11.38
N SER A 86 14.34 12.93 -10.23
CA SER A 86 13.26 12.86 -9.25
C SER A 86 13.06 14.21 -8.55
N LYS A 87 11.83 14.46 -8.09
CA LYS A 87 11.54 15.61 -7.21
C LYS A 87 12.28 15.45 -5.88
N SER A 88 12.66 16.56 -5.27
CA SER A 88 13.28 16.54 -3.94
C SER A 88 12.33 15.95 -2.90
N PRO A 89 12.80 15.07 -2.00
CA PRO A 89 11.95 14.49 -0.95
C PRO A 89 11.42 15.58 -0.01
N ARG A 90 10.09 15.66 0.15
CA ARG A 90 9.45 16.62 1.05
C ARG A 90 9.46 16.10 2.49
N GLN A 91 10.13 16.79 3.41
CA GLN A 91 10.35 16.32 4.80
C GLN A 91 9.06 16.23 5.64
N GLU A 92 8.03 17.03 5.31
CA GLU A 92 6.79 17.13 6.10
C GLU A 92 5.80 15.98 5.87
N ALA A 93 5.92 15.26 4.75
CA ALA A 93 4.94 14.26 4.34
C ALA A 93 4.83 13.09 5.34
N GLY A 94 5.95 12.69 5.95
CA GLY A 94 5.98 11.56 6.90
C GLY A 94 5.22 11.83 8.20
N LYS A 95 5.31 13.04 8.75
CA LYS A 95 4.61 13.41 10.01
C LYS A 95 3.10 13.50 9.80
N SER A 96 2.67 14.09 8.69
CA SER A 96 1.26 14.16 8.32
C SER A 96 0.65 12.77 8.09
N PHE A 97 1.40 11.85 7.49
CA PHE A 97 0.92 10.49 7.23
C PHE A 97 0.85 9.65 8.52
N ARG A 98 1.81 9.78 9.44
CA ARG A 98 1.72 9.16 10.78
C ARG A 98 0.51 9.65 11.57
N ALA A 99 0.19 10.94 11.48
CA ALA A 99 -1.00 11.49 12.12
C ALA A 99 -2.31 10.91 11.51
N LEU A 100 -2.34 10.67 10.20
CA LEU A 100 -3.45 10.02 9.52
C LEU A 100 -3.64 8.57 10.01
N LEU A 101 -2.55 7.80 10.15
CA LEU A 101 -2.62 6.40 10.61
C LEU A 101 -3.15 6.27 12.05
N ASN A 102 -2.86 7.26 12.90
CA ASN A 102 -3.32 7.29 14.29
C ASN A 102 -4.77 7.80 14.44
N SER A 103 -5.37 8.32 13.36
CA SER A 103 -6.75 8.78 13.33
C SER A 103 -7.71 7.60 13.07
N PRO A 104 -8.97 7.67 13.53
CA PRO A 104 -9.95 6.62 13.23
C PRO A 104 -10.03 6.36 11.73
N ILE A 105 -9.96 5.08 11.33
CA ILE A 105 -9.79 4.63 9.95
C ILE A 105 -10.98 5.08 9.10
N ASN A 106 -10.81 6.20 8.39
CA ASN A 106 -11.71 6.58 7.30
C ASN A 106 -11.18 5.97 6.00
N TYR A 107 -11.60 4.74 5.71
CA TYR A 107 -11.21 4.01 4.50
C TYR A 107 -11.71 4.70 3.21
N CYS A 108 -12.67 5.62 3.28
CA CYS A 108 -13.10 6.40 2.11
C CYS A 108 -11.98 7.30 1.57
N ILE A 109 -11.07 7.76 2.44
CA ILE A 109 -9.90 8.57 2.06
C ILE A 109 -9.01 7.81 1.05
N LEU A 110 -8.95 6.48 1.14
CA LEU A 110 -8.18 5.66 0.20
C LEU A 110 -8.71 5.78 -1.22
N PHE A 111 -10.03 5.88 -1.39
CA PHE A 111 -10.67 6.01 -2.70
C PHE A 111 -10.67 7.44 -3.23
N GLU A 112 -10.55 8.44 -2.34
CA GLU A 112 -10.43 9.85 -2.70
C GLU A 112 -8.99 10.26 -3.04
N SER A 113 -8.01 9.65 -2.36
CA SER A 113 -6.58 9.93 -2.54
C SER A 113 -5.91 9.05 -3.60
N ALA A 114 -6.50 7.89 -3.91
CA ALA A 114 -6.02 7.06 -5.00
C ALA A 114 -6.27 7.79 -6.33
N ILE A 115 -5.19 8.16 -7.00
CA ILE A 115 -5.24 8.68 -8.37
C ILE A 115 -5.83 7.56 -9.22
N PRO A 116 -6.94 7.79 -9.96
CA PRO A 116 -7.38 6.83 -10.95
C PRO A 116 -6.24 6.66 -11.96
N VAL A 117 -5.69 5.46 -12.03
CA VAL A 117 -4.75 5.11 -13.08
C VAL A 117 -5.59 5.04 -14.36
N VAL A 118 -5.54 6.13 -15.14
CA VAL A 118 -5.99 6.19 -16.53
C VAL A 118 -4.76 6.05 -17.41
#